data_AF-A0A923XVD7-F1
#
_entry.id   AF-A0A923XVD7-F1
#
_cell.length_a   1.000
_cell.length_b   1.000
_cell.length_c   1.000
_cell.angle_alpha   90.00
_cell.angle_beta   90.00
_cell.angle_gamma   90.00
#
_symmetry.space_group_name_H-M   'P 1'
#
loop_
_entity.id
_entity.type
_entity.pdbx_description
1 polymer ?
#
loop_
_entity_poly.entity_id
_entity_poly.type
_entity_poly.pdbx_seq_one_letter_code
_entity_poly.pdbx_strand_id
1 'polypeptide(L)' 'VTINRPPRDGHMAFVRSPDNISIELLQKDSPLAPQEPWLSMPNTGEW' A
#
# COMPACT_ATOMS: atom_id res chain seq x y z
N VAL A 1 6.62 -8.47 3.43
CA VAL A 1 6.92 -7.07 3.07
C VAL A 1 6.00 -6.18 3.87
N THR A 2 6.53 -5.19 4.60
CA THR A 2 5.72 -4.24 5.38
C THR A 2 5.06 -3.26 4.43
N ILE A 3 3.75 -3.05 4.60
CA ILE A 3 2.99 -2.03 3.87
C ILE A 3 2.98 -0.77 4.71
N ASN A 4 3.63 0.27 4.19
CA ASN A 4 3.71 1.56 4.84
C ASN A 4 2.36 2.29 4.68
N ARG A 5 1.83 2.33 3.46
CA ARG A 5 0.50 2.89 3.16
C ARG A 5 -0.35 1.83 2.44
N PRO A 6 -1.45 1.36 3.05
CA PRO A 6 -2.31 0.33 2.46
C PRO A 6 -3.20 0.90 1.34
N PRO A 7 -3.61 0.06 0.37
CA PRO A 7 -4.47 0.45 -0.73
C PRO A 7 -5.95 0.54 -0.29
N ARG A 8 -6.28 1.58 0.48
CA ARG A 8 -7.66 1.82 0.95
C ARG A 8 -8.64 2.07 -0.20
N ASP A 9 -8.13 2.56 -1.32
CA ASP A 9 -8.85 2.78 -2.57
C ASP A 9 -8.83 1.57 -3.52
N GLY A 10 -8.15 0.49 -3.14
CA GLY A 10 -7.99 -0.70 -3.97
C GLY A 10 -7.05 -0.52 -5.17
N HIS A 11 -6.27 0.56 -5.22
CA HIS A 11 -5.42 0.89 -6.37
C HIS A 11 -3.93 1.05 -6.02
N MET A 12 -3.60 1.81 -4.97
CA MET A 12 -2.21 2.21 -4.72
C MET A 12 -1.73 1.84 -3.32
N ALA A 13 -0.55 1.24 -3.21
CA ALA A 13 0.10 0.95 -1.94
C ALA A 13 1.58 1.40 -1.94
N PHE A 14 2.14 1.65 -0.75
CA PHE A 14 3.57 1.92 -0.60
C PHE A 14 4.24 0.88 0.28
N VAL A 15 5.43 0.47 -0.14
CA VAL A 15 6.34 -0.40 0.61
C VAL A 15 7.74 0.20 0.58
N ARG A 16 8.61 -0.23 1.51
CA ARG A 16 10.02 0.17 1.52
C ARG A 16 10.90 -1.07 1.36
N SER A 17 11.86 -1.01 0.44
CA SER A 17 12.83 -2.10 0.25
C SER A 17 13.87 -2.13 1.39
N PRO A 18 14.59 -3.26 1.57
CA PRO A 18 15.73 -3.32 2.50
C PRO A 18 16.82 -2.29 2.19
N ASP A 19 16.97 -1.91 0.91
CA ASP A 19 17.91 -0.89 0.45
C ASP A 19 17.41 0.56 0.67
N ASN A 20 16.35 0.71 1.47
CA ASN A 20 15.79 2.00 1.86
C ASN A 20 15.14 2.80 0.72
N ILE A 21 14.70 2.11 -0.34
CA ILE A 21 14.03 2.70 -1.50
C ILE A 21 12.51 2.63 -1.30
N SER A 22 11.83 3.77 -1.46
CA SER A 22 10.36 3.85 -1.47
C SER A 22 9.82 3.31 -2.80
N ILE A 23 8.90 2.35 -2.73
CA ILE A 23 8.29 1.70 -3.89
C ILE A 23 6.79 1.94 -3.86
N GLU A 24 6.27 2.48 -4.96
CA GLU A 24 4.84 2.60 -5.23
C GLU A 24 4.36 1.38 -6.02
N LEU A 25 3.30 0.74 -5.52
CA LEU A 25 2.63 -0.38 -6.16
C LEU A 25 1.28 0.09 -6.69
N LEU A 26 1.09 -0.02 -8.00
CA LEU A 26 -0.17 0.31 -8.68
C LEU A 26 -0.85 -0.96 -9.17
N GLN A 27 -2.15 -1.06 -8.89
CA GLN A 27 -3.02 -2.07 -9.46
C GLN A 27 -3.15 -1.80 -10.96
N LYS A 28 -2.87 -2.81 -11.78
CA LYS A 28 -2.86 -2.67 -13.24
C LYS A 28 -4.24 -2.35 -13.82
N ASP A 29 -5.25 -3.04 -13.30
CA ASP A 29 -6.62 -2.95 -13.78
C ASP A 29 -7.41 -1.94 -12.94
N SER A 30 -8.74 -1.95 -13.06
CA SER A 30 -9.60 -1.11 -12.24
C SER A 30 -9.36 -1.30 -10.75
N PRO A 31 -9.52 -0.24 -9.92
CA PRO A 31 -9.40 -0.35 -8.48
C PRO A 31 -10.29 -1.48 -7.94
N LEU A 32 -9.72 -2.30 -7.07
CA LEU A 32 -10.49 -3.33 -6.39
C LEU A 32 -11.44 -2.69 -5.38
N ALA A 33 -12.51 -3.39 -5.01
CA ALA A 33 -13.36 -2.95 -3.92
C ALA A 33 -12.53 -2.85 -2.62
N PRO A 34 -12.76 -1.82 -1.78
CA PRO A 34 -12.08 -1.71 -0.49
C PRO A 34 -12.29 -2.98 0.35
N GLN A 35 -11.20 -3.50 0.93
CA GLN A 35 -11.21 -4.76 1.65
C GLN A 35 -10.40 -4.67 2.95
N GLU A 36 -10.85 -5.40 3.97
CA GLU A 36 -10.05 -5.63 5.18
C GLU A 36 -8.89 -6.62 4.91
N PRO A 37 -7.71 -6.42 5.53
CA PRO A 37 -7.41 -5.41 6.55
C PRO A 37 -7.03 -4.03 5.99
N TRP A 38 -6.91 -3.86 4.67
CA TRP A 38 -6.35 -2.65 4.05
C TRP A 38 -7.14 -1.39 4.35
N LEU A 39 -8.46 -1.52 4.41
CA LEU A 39 -9.37 -0.42 4.70
C LEU A 39 -9.11 0.19 6.08
N SER A 40 -8.95 -0.65 7.12
CA SER A 40 -8.72 -0.21 8.50
C SER A 40 -7.24 -0.07 8.89
N MET A 41 -6.32 -0.63 8.10
CA MET A 41 -4.90 -0.64 8.43
C MET A 41 -4.33 0.79 8.52
N PRO A 42 -3.66 1.16 9.62
CA PRO A 42 -3.05 2.47 9.75
C PRO A 42 -1.83 2.58 8.84
N ASN A 43 -1.49 3.82 8.54
CA ASN A 43 -0.25 4.19 7.92
C ASN A 43 0.91 3.90 8.88
N THR A 44 2.00 3.29 8.41
CA THR A 44 3.18 2.95 9.22
C THR A 44 4.48 3.39 8.54
N GLY A 45 5.47 3.79 9.35
CA GLY A 45 6.78 4.22 8.88
C GLY A 45 6.81 5.64 8.30
N GLU A 46 7.89 5.95 7.60
CA GLU A 46 8.15 7.22 6.91
C GLU A 46 8.16 6.97 5.39
N TRP A 47 7.52 7.86 4.63
CA TRP A 47 7.40 7.78 3.16
C TRP A 47 8.49 8.59 2.47
#